data_AF-A0A4P6UE74-F1
#
_entry.id   AF-A0A4P6UE74-F1
#
_cell.length_a   1.000
_cell.length_b   1.000
_cell.length_c   1.000
_cell.angle_alpha   90.00
_cell.angle_beta   90.00
_cell.angle_gamma   90.00
#
_symmetry.space_group_name_H-M   'P 1'
#
loop_
_entity.id
_entity.type
_entity.pdbx_description
1 polymer ?
#
loop_
_entity_poly.entity_id
_entity_poly.type
_entity_poly.pdbx_seq_one_letter_code
_entity_poly.pdbx_strand_id
1 'polypeptide(L)'
;MLELIVQSYKSLEDSITTAFGVSAGSGLEQRLAAGPLAYRVWAIEHRRQFNLIFFDQLGGCAAPPAGPTVSAQTGVLQPIAVHYEVQLGPNAEPAVISLGVGMTSLPPRRKLAFLCPDWSHDRAHLGGALGAVVMTGLLSRDWIRPVDRSRSLELTPAGHEGLATYFAV
;
A
#
# COMPACT_ATOMS: atom_id res chain seq x y z
N MET A 1 -15.30 23.58 -16.29
CA MET A 1 -15.67 22.49 -15.36
C MET A 1 -14.58 21.43 -15.27
N LEU A 2 -14.19 20.79 -16.38
CA LEU A 2 -13.05 19.85 -16.42
C LEU A 2 -11.75 20.45 -15.86
N GLU A 3 -11.51 21.73 -16.14
CA GLU A 3 -10.37 22.49 -15.59
C GLU A 3 -10.37 22.54 -14.06
N LEU A 4 -11.53 22.75 -13.44
CA LEU A 4 -11.64 22.78 -11.97
C LEU A 4 -11.41 21.39 -11.36
N ILE A 5 -11.87 20.33 -12.02
CA ILE A 5 -11.60 18.93 -11.62
C ILE A 5 -10.10 18.65 -11.67
N VAL A 6 -9.46 18.99 -12.79
CA VAL A 6 -8.00 18.83 -12.96
C VAL A 6 -7.23 19.64 -11.93
N GLN A 7 -7.63 20.90 -11.68
CA GLN A 7 -6.98 21.75 -10.68
C GLN A 7 -7.16 21.20 -9.26
N SER A 8 -8.30 20.58 -8.96
CA SER A 8 -8.55 19.93 -7.67
C SER A 8 -7.64 18.70 -7.47
N TYR A 9 -7.49 17.87 -8.50
CA TYR A 9 -6.52 16.76 -8.48
C TYR A 9 -5.08 17.26 -8.29
N LYS A 10 -4.66 18.29 -9.02
CA LYS A 10 -3.32 18.89 -8.88
C LYS A 10 -3.07 19.45 -7.48
N SER A 11 -4.05 20.15 -6.90
CA SER A 11 -3.92 20.67 -5.54
C SER A 11 -3.71 19.55 -4.51
N LEU A 12 -4.39 18.41 -4.68
CA LEU A 12 -4.19 17.24 -3.83
C LEU A 12 -2.81 16.58 -4.07
N GLU A 13 -2.39 16.44 -5.32
CA GLU A 13 -1.07 15.95 -5.70
C GLU A 13 0.06 16.80 -5.08
N ASP A 14 -0.06 18.13 -5.14
CA ASP A 14 0.91 19.07 -4.57
C ASP A 14 1.01 18.89 -3.04
N SER A 15 -0.12 18.70 -2.36
CA SER A 15 -0.17 18.45 -0.91
C SER A 15 0.57 17.16 -0.53
N ILE A 16 0.32 16.08 -1.28
CA ILE A 16 0.98 14.77 -1.07
C ILE A 16 2.47 14.86 -1.35
N THR A 17 2.86 15.48 -2.47
CA THR A 17 4.26 15.62 -2.88
C THR A 17 5.05 16.45 -1.87
N THR A 18 4.45 17.54 -1.39
CA THR A 18 5.05 18.39 -0.34
C THR A 18 5.27 17.61 0.94
N ALA A 19 4.29 16.80 1.36
CA ALA A 19 4.40 16.00 2.57
C ALA A 19 5.53 14.96 2.47
N PHE A 20 5.68 14.30 1.32
CA PHE A 20 6.82 13.41 1.09
C PHE A 20 8.16 14.15 1.16
N GLY A 21 8.25 15.33 0.55
CA GLY A 21 9.44 16.19 0.62
C GLY A 21 9.83 16.55 2.06
N VAL A 22 8.85 16.94 2.89
CA VAL A 22 9.07 17.24 4.31
C VAL A 22 9.49 16.00 5.10
N SER A 23 8.92 14.83 4.78
CA SER A 23 9.21 13.57 5.47
C SER A 23 10.51 12.89 5.04
N ALA A 24 11.21 13.39 4.01
CA ALA A 24 12.31 12.65 3.35
C ALA A 24 13.42 12.18 4.31
N GLY A 25 13.72 12.95 5.36
CA GLY A 25 14.72 12.61 6.39
C GLY A 25 14.18 11.83 7.60
N SER A 26 12.90 11.47 7.62
CA SER A 26 12.26 10.77 8.75
C SER A 26 12.37 9.25 8.65
N GLY A 27 11.93 8.56 9.71
CA GLY A 27 11.88 7.09 9.75
C GLY A 27 10.94 6.50 8.69
N LEU A 28 11.11 5.21 8.37
CA LEU A 28 10.36 4.53 7.32
C LEU A 28 8.84 4.68 7.48
N GLU A 29 8.31 4.40 8.67
CA GLU A 29 6.87 4.47 8.93
C GLU A 29 6.31 5.87 8.71
N GLN A 30 7.01 6.89 9.22
CA GLN A 30 6.63 8.28 9.04
C GLN A 30 6.66 8.70 7.56
N ARG A 31 7.66 8.24 6.81
CA ARG A 31 7.74 8.44 5.36
C ARG A 31 6.58 7.77 4.62
N LEU A 32 6.24 6.53 4.96
CA LEU A 32 5.16 5.79 4.30
C LEU A 32 3.78 6.38 4.62
N ALA A 33 3.60 6.91 5.84
CA ALA A 33 2.37 7.55 6.29
C ALA A 33 2.18 8.97 5.74
N ALA A 34 3.25 9.67 5.34
CA ALA A 34 3.22 11.07 4.93
C ALA A 34 2.18 11.36 3.83
N GLY A 35 2.21 10.59 2.74
CA GLY A 35 1.28 10.76 1.63
C GLY A 35 -0.20 10.54 2.00
N PRO A 36 -0.59 9.38 2.56
CA PRO A 36 -1.98 9.15 2.96
C PRO A 36 -2.48 10.11 4.05
N LEU A 37 -1.63 10.53 4.98
CA LEU A 37 -2.01 11.54 5.98
C LEU A 37 -2.24 12.90 5.31
N ALA A 38 -1.37 13.31 4.38
CA ALA A 38 -1.58 14.53 3.60
C ALA A 38 -2.85 14.48 2.77
N TYR A 39 -3.14 13.34 2.12
CA TYR A 39 -4.40 13.12 1.42
C TYR A 39 -5.60 13.34 2.36
N ARG A 40 -5.56 12.73 3.56
CA ARG A 40 -6.64 12.83 4.54
C ARG A 40 -6.82 14.28 5.02
N VAL A 41 -5.73 14.96 5.36
CA VAL A 41 -5.76 16.36 5.82
C VAL A 41 -6.32 17.25 4.72
N TRP A 42 -5.81 17.13 3.48
CA TRP A 42 -6.31 17.88 2.34
C TRP A 42 -7.81 17.66 2.12
N ALA A 43 -8.28 16.41 2.19
CA ALA A 43 -9.70 16.07 2.01
C ALA A 43 -10.61 16.75 3.04
N ILE A 44 -10.14 16.88 4.29
CA ILE A 44 -10.87 17.56 5.37
C ILE A 44 -10.90 19.07 5.13
N GLU A 45 -9.76 19.67 4.78
CA GLU A 45 -9.62 21.12 4.58
C GLU A 45 -10.27 21.61 3.28
N HIS A 46 -10.27 20.79 2.24
CA HIS A 46 -10.74 21.13 0.89
C HIS A 46 -12.02 20.39 0.51
N ARG A 47 -12.94 20.24 1.48
CA ARG A 47 -14.15 19.40 1.37
C ARG A 47 -14.96 19.58 0.09
N ARG A 48 -15.08 20.82 -0.42
CA ARG A 48 -15.80 21.10 -1.69
C ARG A 48 -15.09 20.52 -2.90
N GLN A 49 -13.77 20.65 -2.98
CA GLN A 49 -12.96 20.08 -4.06
C GLN A 49 -12.92 18.55 -3.94
N PHE A 50 -12.80 18.02 -2.73
CA PHE A 50 -12.87 16.58 -2.47
C PHE A 50 -14.20 15.97 -2.93
N ASN A 51 -15.33 16.62 -2.61
CA ASN A 51 -16.65 16.22 -3.11
C ASN A 51 -16.73 16.26 -4.63
N LEU A 52 -16.23 17.33 -5.25
CA LEU A 52 -16.24 17.50 -6.70
C LEU A 52 -15.54 16.37 -7.45
N ILE A 53 -14.38 15.90 -6.96
CA ILE A 53 -13.57 14.91 -7.68
C ILE A 53 -13.96 13.44 -7.40
N PHE A 54 -14.68 13.16 -6.31
CA PHE A 54 -15.02 11.78 -5.90
C PHE A 54 -16.51 11.46 -5.79
N PHE A 55 -17.38 12.44 -5.53
CA PHE A 55 -18.77 12.17 -5.12
C PHE A 55 -19.81 12.87 -6.01
N ASP A 56 -19.51 14.06 -6.52
CA ASP A 56 -20.48 14.82 -7.30
C ASP A 56 -20.75 14.15 -8.66
N GLN A 57 -22.02 13.84 -8.91
CA GLN A 57 -22.47 13.44 -10.24
C GLN A 57 -22.81 14.67 -11.06
N LEU A 58 -21.93 15.00 -12.02
CA LEU A 58 -22.09 16.17 -12.87
C LEU A 58 -22.89 15.81 -14.12
N GLY A 59 -24.19 16.13 -14.12
CA GLY A 59 -25.08 15.87 -15.25
C GLY A 59 -24.52 16.44 -16.57
N GLY A 60 -24.51 15.62 -17.63
CA GLY A 60 -23.98 16.00 -18.94
C GLY A 60 -22.45 16.04 -19.05
N CYS A 61 -21.71 15.72 -17.97
CA CYS A 61 -20.26 15.60 -18.03
C CYS A 61 -19.84 14.15 -18.23
N ALA A 62 -19.12 13.88 -19.32
CA ALA A 62 -18.41 12.63 -19.54
C ALA A 62 -16.90 12.92 -19.61
N ALA A 63 -16.11 12.21 -18.81
CA ALA A 63 -14.66 12.29 -18.92
C ALA A 63 -14.22 11.66 -20.25
N PRO A 64 -13.43 12.36 -21.09
CA PRO A 64 -12.94 11.76 -22.31
C PRO A 64 -12.01 10.58 -21.99
N PRO A 65 -12.05 9.47 -22.76
CA PRO A 65 -11.10 8.37 -22.63
C PRO A 65 -9.66 8.90 -22.73
N ALA A 66 -8.79 8.50 -21.80
CA ALA A 66 -7.42 9.02 -21.69
C ALA A 66 -7.32 10.56 -21.59
N GLY A 67 -8.38 11.21 -21.09
CA GLY A 67 -8.42 12.66 -20.88
C GLY A 67 -7.53 13.14 -19.73
N PRO A 68 -7.37 14.46 -19.57
CA PRO A 68 -6.47 15.05 -18.57
C PRO A 68 -6.89 14.72 -17.13
N THR A 69 -8.14 14.35 -16.90
CA THR A 69 -8.62 13.88 -15.59
C THR A 69 -8.03 12.53 -15.20
N VAL A 70 -7.78 11.62 -16.15
CA VAL A 70 -7.15 10.32 -15.88
C VAL A 70 -5.70 10.53 -15.45
N SER A 71 -4.96 11.37 -16.19
CA SER A 71 -3.57 11.69 -15.85
C SER A 71 -3.48 12.42 -14.50
N ALA A 72 -4.37 13.39 -14.24
CA ALA A 72 -4.39 14.12 -12.97
C ALA A 72 -4.77 13.22 -11.78
N GLN A 73 -5.75 12.33 -11.96
CA GLN A 73 -6.10 11.35 -10.93
C GLN A 73 -4.94 10.39 -10.65
N THR A 74 -4.24 9.94 -11.70
CA THR A 74 -3.05 9.08 -11.55
C THR A 74 -1.94 9.81 -10.80
N GLY A 75 -1.73 11.10 -11.10
CA GLY A 75 -0.75 11.96 -10.43
C GLY A 75 -0.91 12.04 -8.91
N VAL A 76 -2.14 11.97 -8.40
CA VAL A 76 -2.38 11.93 -6.93
C VAL A 76 -1.82 10.67 -6.27
N LEU A 77 -1.97 9.51 -6.90
CA LEU A 77 -1.60 8.22 -6.29
C LEU A 77 -0.18 7.78 -6.63
N GLN A 78 0.37 8.27 -7.75
CA GLN A 78 1.69 7.86 -8.22
C GLN A 78 2.81 8.13 -7.20
N PRO A 79 2.88 9.31 -6.53
CA PRO A 79 3.89 9.55 -5.49
C PRO A 79 3.79 8.53 -4.36
N ILE A 80 2.57 8.24 -3.88
CA ILE A 80 2.34 7.25 -2.83
C ILE A 80 2.80 5.86 -3.29
N ALA A 81 2.45 5.47 -4.51
CA ALA A 81 2.80 4.17 -5.06
C ALA A 81 4.31 3.96 -5.12
N VAL A 82 5.08 4.96 -5.58
CA VAL A 82 6.55 4.91 -5.66
C VAL A 82 7.18 4.73 -4.28
N HIS A 83 6.66 5.40 -3.26
CA HIS A 83 7.16 5.25 -1.89
C HIS A 83 6.94 3.86 -1.29
N TYR A 84 5.99 3.08 -1.83
CA TYR A 84 5.68 1.73 -1.35
C TYR A 84 6.39 0.65 -2.16
N GLU A 85 7.13 1.02 -3.21
CA GLU A 85 7.87 0.07 -4.02
C GLU A 85 8.99 -0.59 -3.22
N VAL A 86 9.15 -1.88 -3.47
CA VAL A 86 10.23 -2.69 -2.90
C VAL A 86 10.96 -3.40 -4.02
N GLN A 87 12.26 -3.58 -3.82
CA GLN A 87 13.08 -4.44 -4.64
C GLN A 87 13.38 -5.71 -3.87
N LEU A 88 13.19 -6.85 -4.52
CA LEU A 88 13.55 -8.13 -3.94
C LEU A 88 15.07 -8.30 -4.02
N GLY A 89 15.68 -8.64 -2.89
CA GLY A 89 17.08 -9.02 -2.83
C GLY A 89 17.33 -10.39 -3.45
N PRO A 90 18.60 -10.76 -3.70
CA PRO A 90 18.96 -12.03 -4.34
C PRO A 90 18.52 -13.27 -3.55
N ASN A 91 18.26 -13.13 -2.24
CA ASN A 91 17.84 -14.22 -1.36
C ASN A 91 16.31 -14.38 -1.27
N ALA A 92 15.52 -13.55 -1.96
CA ALA A 92 14.06 -13.57 -1.83
C ALA A 92 13.46 -14.92 -2.23
N GLU A 93 13.80 -15.44 -3.41
CA GLU A 93 13.29 -16.72 -3.89
C GLU A 93 13.78 -17.92 -3.05
N PRO A 94 15.09 -18.05 -2.73
CA PRO A 94 15.56 -19.08 -1.80
C PRO A 94 14.86 -19.07 -0.44
N ALA A 95 14.59 -17.89 0.13
CA ALA A 95 13.90 -17.77 1.41
C ALA A 95 12.42 -18.19 1.33
N VAL A 96 11.74 -17.91 0.22
CA VAL A 96 10.36 -18.34 0.00
C VAL A 96 10.31 -19.87 -0.17
N ILE A 97 11.27 -20.44 -0.89
CA ILE A 97 11.39 -21.89 -1.08
C ILE A 97 11.71 -22.62 0.23
N SER A 98 12.55 -22.04 1.10
CA SER A 98 12.81 -22.62 2.43
C SER A 98 11.57 -22.57 3.33
N LEU A 99 10.67 -21.61 3.10
CA LEU A 99 9.29 -21.59 3.60
C LEU A 99 8.36 -22.56 2.85
N GLY A 100 8.87 -23.55 2.11
CA GLY A 100 8.10 -24.67 1.55
C GLY A 100 7.02 -24.23 0.57
N VAL A 101 7.15 -23.02 0.04
CA VAL A 101 6.22 -22.41 -0.90
C VAL A 101 7.02 -21.89 -2.10
N GLY A 102 6.38 -21.78 -3.27
CA GLY A 102 7.03 -21.33 -4.50
C GLY A 102 6.52 -19.96 -4.98
N MET A 103 7.30 -19.27 -5.80
CA MET A 103 6.92 -18.00 -6.43
C MET A 103 6.23 -18.17 -7.80
N THR A 104 6.12 -19.39 -8.31
CA THR A 104 5.71 -19.71 -9.70
C THR A 104 4.19 -19.68 -9.95
N SER A 105 3.35 -19.54 -8.92
CA SER A 105 1.88 -19.54 -9.04
C SER A 105 1.22 -18.20 -8.74
N LEU A 106 1.99 -17.10 -8.74
CA LEU A 106 1.47 -15.79 -8.38
C LEU A 106 0.55 -15.23 -9.47
N PRO A 107 -0.67 -14.78 -9.12
CA PRO A 107 -1.64 -14.30 -10.12
C PRO A 107 -1.14 -13.01 -10.81
N PRO A 108 -1.21 -12.91 -12.15
CA PRO A 108 -0.57 -11.83 -12.92
C PRO A 108 -1.17 -10.44 -12.69
N ARG A 109 -2.36 -10.36 -12.06
CA ARG A 109 -3.06 -9.08 -11.80
C ARG A 109 -2.64 -8.41 -10.48
N ARG A 110 -1.88 -9.07 -9.62
CA ARG A 110 -1.44 -8.49 -8.33
C ARG A 110 -0.01 -7.99 -8.44
N LYS A 111 0.28 -6.82 -7.86
CA LYS A 111 1.67 -6.40 -7.61
C LYS A 111 2.40 -7.52 -6.86
N LEU A 112 3.62 -7.83 -7.30
CA LEU A 112 4.44 -8.89 -6.72
C LEU A 112 4.68 -8.64 -5.23
N ALA A 113 5.21 -7.47 -4.89
CA ALA A 113 5.50 -7.04 -3.54
C ALA A 113 5.42 -5.51 -3.41
N PHE A 114 5.09 -5.01 -2.22
CA PHE A 114 5.15 -3.61 -1.84
C PHE A 114 5.14 -3.47 -0.31
N LEU A 115 5.57 -2.34 0.24
CA LEU A 115 5.38 -2.00 1.65
C LEU A 115 3.94 -1.54 1.86
N CYS A 116 3.15 -2.37 2.52
CA CYS A 116 1.80 -2.02 2.93
C CYS A 116 1.84 -1.33 4.29
N PRO A 117 1.46 -0.04 4.39
CA PRO A 117 1.33 0.62 5.68
C PRO A 117 0.10 0.07 6.41
N ASP A 118 0.30 -0.71 7.47
CA ASP A 118 -0.82 -1.16 8.30
C ASP A 118 -1.14 -0.14 9.38
N TRP A 119 -2.26 0.55 9.20
CA TRP A 119 -2.80 1.52 10.15
C TRP A 119 -3.20 0.90 11.50
N SER A 120 -3.32 -0.42 11.58
CA SER A 120 -3.70 -1.14 12.81
C SER A 120 -2.50 -1.37 13.74
N HIS A 121 -1.31 -1.52 13.17
CA HIS A 121 -0.10 -1.91 13.92
C HIS A 121 1.07 -0.92 13.77
N ASP A 122 0.84 0.21 13.08
CA ASP A 122 1.81 1.31 12.86
C ASP A 122 3.16 0.83 12.31
N ARG A 123 3.11 -0.24 11.51
CA ARG A 123 4.27 -0.90 10.92
C ARG A 123 3.99 -1.33 9.50
N ALA A 124 4.96 -1.09 8.62
CA ALA A 124 4.91 -1.56 7.26
C ALA A 124 5.11 -3.07 7.22
N HIS A 125 4.30 -3.75 6.40
CA HIS A 125 4.45 -5.17 6.14
C HIS A 125 4.53 -5.48 4.65
N LEU A 126 5.01 -6.69 4.34
CA LEU A 126 5.06 -7.19 2.98
C LEU A 126 3.63 -7.40 2.45
N GLY A 127 3.24 -6.55 1.51
CA GLY A 127 2.00 -6.66 0.73
C GLY A 127 2.20 -7.39 -0.58
N GLY A 128 1.11 -7.62 -1.30
CA GLY A 128 1.13 -8.18 -2.65
C GLY A 128 1.07 -9.70 -2.70
N ALA A 129 1.37 -10.24 -3.87
CA ALA A 129 1.30 -11.67 -4.15
C ALA A 129 2.31 -12.47 -3.31
N LEU A 130 3.50 -11.89 -3.09
CA LEU A 130 4.55 -12.47 -2.25
C LEU A 130 4.15 -12.56 -0.78
N GLY A 131 3.53 -11.51 -0.22
CA GLY A 131 3.04 -11.52 1.16
C GLY A 131 2.03 -12.64 1.41
N ALA A 132 1.14 -12.92 0.45
CA ALA A 132 0.19 -14.02 0.53
C ALA A 132 0.88 -15.41 0.50
N VAL A 133 1.94 -15.56 -0.28
CA VAL A 133 2.74 -16.79 -0.32
C VAL A 133 3.47 -17.03 0.99
N VAL A 134 4.12 -15.99 1.54
CA VAL A 134 4.77 -16.08 2.86
C VAL A 134 3.76 -16.46 3.93
N MET A 135 2.60 -15.80 3.97
CA MET A 135 1.50 -16.12 4.90
C MET A 135 1.07 -17.60 4.80
N THR A 136 0.97 -18.14 3.58
CA THR A 136 0.65 -19.55 3.34
C THR A 136 1.71 -20.49 3.92
N GLY A 137 2.99 -20.15 3.75
CA GLY A 137 4.11 -20.92 4.30
C GLY A 137 4.17 -20.93 5.83
N LEU A 138 3.81 -19.81 6.46
CA LEU A 138 3.70 -19.68 7.93
C LEU A 138 2.53 -20.51 8.48
N LEU A 139 1.36 -20.42 7.85
CA LEU A 139 0.18 -21.23 8.21
C LEU A 139 0.45 -22.73 8.07
N SER A 140 1.08 -23.15 6.96
CA SER A 140 1.32 -24.57 6.65
C SER A 140 2.32 -25.22 7.61
N ARG A 141 3.17 -24.43 8.27
CA ARG A 141 4.09 -24.88 9.32
C ARG A 141 3.50 -24.82 10.72
N ASP A 142 2.26 -24.38 10.84
CA ASP A 142 1.63 -24.13 12.13
C ASP A 142 2.40 -23.10 12.98
N TRP A 143 3.08 -22.15 12.31
CA TRP A 143 3.76 -21.05 12.99
C TRP A 143 2.77 -19.98 13.43
N ILE A 144 1.69 -19.81 12.67
CA ILE A 144 0.60 -18.90 12.97
C ILE A 144 -0.73 -19.61 12.81
N ARG A 145 -1.74 -19.20 13.59
CA ARG A 145 -3.10 -19.74 13.51
C ARG A 145 -4.13 -18.61 13.45
N PRO A 146 -5.17 -18.73 12.61
CA PRO A 146 -6.29 -17.78 12.64
C PRO A 146 -7.01 -17.82 13.99
N VAL A 147 -7.37 -16.64 14.51
CA VAL A 147 -8.26 -16.53 15.67
C VAL A 147 -9.70 -16.54 15.20
N ASP A 148 -10.53 -17.38 15.80
CA ASP A 148 -11.95 -17.51 15.44
C ASP A 148 -12.67 -16.17 15.47
N ARG A 149 -13.45 -15.91 14.41
CA ARG A 149 -14.26 -14.70 14.23
C ARG A 149 -13.45 -13.39 14.26
N SER A 150 -12.15 -13.45 13.99
CA SER A 150 -11.24 -12.30 13.93
C SER A 150 -10.38 -12.33 12.66
N ARG A 151 -9.73 -11.20 12.35
CA ARG A 151 -8.62 -11.12 11.38
C ARG A 151 -7.25 -11.29 12.04
N SER A 152 -7.22 -11.47 13.35
CA SER A 152 -6.01 -11.69 14.13
C SER A 152 -5.42 -13.08 13.89
N LEU A 153 -4.11 -13.15 14.07
CA LEU A 153 -3.34 -14.38 14.01
C LEU A 153 -2.68 -14.59 15.37
N GLU A 154 -2.73 -15.80 15.87
CA GLU A 154 -1.97 -16.23 17.04
C GLU A 154 -0.62 -16.78 16.58
N LEU A 155 0.46 -16.30 17.19
CA LEU A 155 1.80 -16.84 16.98
C LEU A 155 2.00 -18.04 17.91
N THR A 156 2.34 -19.20 17.35
CA THR A 156 2.53 -20.43 18.14
C THR A 156 3.95 -20.49 18.72
N PRO A 157 4.22 -21.34 19.73
CA PRO A 157 5.57 -21.56 20.22
C PRO A 157 6.56 -21.97 19.12
N ALA A 158 6.14 -22.85 18.20
CA ALA A 158 6.93 -23.24 17.03
C ALA A 158 7.16 -22.05 16.08
N GLY A 159 6.17 -21.16 15.96
CA GLY A 159 6.30 -19.92 15.21
C GLY A 159 7.32 -18.96 15.77
N HIS A 160 7.39 -18.80 17.10
CA HIS A 160 8.42 -17.98 17.74
C HIS A 160 9.84 -18.47 17.39
N GLU A 161 10.11 -19.77 17.54
CA GLU A 161 11.41 -20.36 17.21
C GLU A 161 11.72 -20.29 15.71
N GLY A 162 10.72 -20.58 14.89
CA GLY A 162 10.84 -20.55 13.43
C GLY A 162 11.14 -19.15 12.89
N LEU A 163 10.41 -18.13 13.35
CA LEU A 163 10.62 -16.75 12.93
C LEU A 163 11.99 -16.22 13.36
N ALA A 164 12.42 -16.50 14.59
CA ALA A 164 13.74 -16.11 15.07
C ALA A 164 14.86 -16.73 14.21
N THR A 165 14.71 -18.00 13.82
CA THR A 165 15.68 -18.72 13.00
C THR A 165 15.69 -18.21 11.55
N TYR A 166 14.53 -17.94 10.96
CA TYR A 166 14.42 -17.62 9.52
C TYR A 166 14.55 -16.14 9.18
N PHE A 167 14.12 -15.26 10.08
CA PHE A 167 14.08 -13.81 9.84
C PHE A 167 15.03 -13.02 10.74
N ALA A 168 15.70 -13.67 11.69
CA ALA A 168 16.56 -13.02 12.68
C ALA A 168 15.83 -11.91 13.47
N VAL A 169 14.56 -12.14 13.79
CA VAL A 169 13.67 -11.23 14.56
C VAL A 169 13.52 -11.72 15.98
#